data_AF-W8B299-F1
#
_entry.id   AF-W8B299-F1
#
_cell.length_a   1.000
_cell.length_b   1.000
_cell.length_c   1.000
_cell.angle_alpha   90.00
_cell.angle_beta   90.00
_cell.angle_gamma   90.00
#
_symmetry.space_group_name_H-M   'P 1'
#
loop_
_entity.id
_entity.type
_entity.pdbx_description
1 polymer ?
#
loop_
_entity_poly.entity_id
_entity_poly.type
_entity_poly.pdbx_seq_one_letter_code
_entity_poly.pdbx_strand_id
1 'polypeptide(L)'
;MLPYIYLSNPENFFNVIMFITMAPAEEYMSNLDYEKYKSSQHIFEKKIRKVIEETISLDQLKCDKSKLINMQRKMNPEQDLYAMSSITDVDISENSRMFVVASLIDKIPNLGGIARTCEVLGIRNLVLSSKKLTENQDFKSVSMTAEKNLNIIEVTPSNLEEFLKEKQAEGFEIVGAEQTVDSKNLIKFSFPRKCIMILGHEKEGIPSNILGFLDHTIEIPQFGLLRSLNVHVTGALFMWEYCKQHIVGGSTQT
;
A
#
# COMPACT_ATOMS: atom_id res chain seq x y z
N MET A 1 16.14 0.86 -24.32
CA MET A 1 16.90 -0.01 -23.40
C MET A 1 16.34 -1.43 -23.38
N LEU A 2 15.03 -1.61 -23.09
CA LEU A 2 14.27 -2.88 -23.24
C LEU A 2 14.62 -3.69 -24.50
N PRO A 3 14.48 -3.15 -25.74
CA PRO A 3 14.64 -3.96 -26.95
C PRO A 3 16.06 -4.48 -27.14
N TYR A 4 17.07 -3.74 -26.66
CA TYR A 4 18.48 -4.00 -26.94
C TYR A 4 19.03 -5.18 -26.10
N ILE A 5 18.56 -5.32 -24.85
CA ILE A 5 18.94 -6.45 -23.97
C ILE A 5 18.44 -7.77 -24.57
N TYR A 6 17.22 -7.80 -25.12
CA TYR A 6 16.63 -8.99 -25.76
C TYR A 6 17.35 -9.41 -27.05
N LEU A 7 17.88 -8.46 -27.82
CA LEU A 7 18.51 -8.74 -29.11
C LEU A 7 19.91 -9.35 -28.98
N SER A 8 20.59 -9.10 -27.86
CA SER A 8 21.97 -9.55 -27.65
C SER A 8 22.15 -11.00 -27.20
N ASN A 9 21.09 -11.70 -26.76
CA ASN A 9 21.18 -13.10 -26.33
C ASN A 9 19.81 -13.83 -26.34
N PRO A 10 19.27 -14.19 -27.51
CA PRO A 10 17.92 -14.76 -27.66
C PRO A 10 17.75 -16.18 -27.10
N GLU A 11 18.83 -16.96 -26.95
CA GLU A 11 18.75 -18.34 -26.43
C GLU A 11 18.48 -18.42 -24.92
N ASN A 12 18.55 -17.29 -24.19
CA ASN A 12 18.40 -17.26 -22.74
C ASN A 12 17.34 -16.27 -22.27
N PHE A 13 16.23 -16.19 -23.01
CA PHE A 13 15.09 -15.32 -22.71
C PHE A 13 14.49 -15.56 -21.31
N PHE A 14 14.58 -16.77 -20.77
CA PHE A 14 14.21 -17.08 -19.38
C PHE A 14 15.09 -16.34 -18.36
N ASN A 15 16.42 -16.37 -18.56
CA ASN A 15 17.36 -15.61 -17.74
C ASN A 15 17.11 -14.11 -17.88
N VAL A 16 16.73 -13.63 -19.06
CA VAL A 16 16.37 -12.23 -19.28
C VAL A 16 15.06 -11.88 -18.55
N ILE A 17 14.00 -12.69 -18.58
CA ILE A 17 12.77 -12.44 -17.81
C ILE A 17 13.02 -12.49 -16.30
N MET A 18 13.76 -13.49 -15.81
CA MET A 18 14.15 -13.59 -14.39
C MET A 18 14.99 -12.38 -13.95
N PHE A 19 15.91 -11.96 -14.80
CA PHE A 19 16.78 -10.80 -14.59
C PHE A 19 16.01 -9.47 -14.61
N ILE A 20 14.98 -9.36 -15.44
CA ILE A 20 14.15 -8.16 -15.59
C ILE A 20 13.13 -8.00 -14.45
N THR A 21 12.72 -9.10 -13.82
CA THR A 21 11.59 -9.10 -12.86
C THR A 21 12.01 -9.26 -11.40
N MET A 22 13.20 -9.83 -11.14
CA MET A 22 13.63 -10.29 -9.81
C MET A 22 12.49 -10.92 -8.98
N ALA A 23 11.54 -11.59 -9.64
CA ALA A 23 10.54 -12.37 -8.93
C ALA A 23 11.26 -13.56 -8.29
N PRO A 24 10.93 -13.95 -7.04
CA PRO A 24 11.57 -15.09 -6.41
C PRO A 24 11.46 -16.30 -7.33
N ALA A 25 12.61 -16.86 -7.72
CA ALA A 25 12.72 -17.96 -8.68
C ALA A 25 11.84 -19.16 -8.31
N GLU A 26 11.52 -19.29 -7.02
CA GLU A 26 10.69 -20.32 -6.43
C GLU A 26 9.23 -20.29 -6.90
N GLU A 27 8.67 -19.13 -7.27
CA GLU A 27 7.25 -19.00 -7.67
C GLU A 27 7.00 -19.40 -9.14
N TYR A 28 8.03 -19.33 -9.99
CA TYR A 28 7.91 -19.53 -11.43
C TYR A 28 8.37 -20.92 -11.89
N MET A 29 9.29 -21.57 -11.17
CA MET A 29 9.86 -22.86 -11.62
C MET A 29 8.84 -24.02 -11.66
N SER A 30 7.74 -23.97 -10.89
CA SER A 30 6.78 -25.08 -10.77
C SER A 30 5.54 -24.98 -11.66
N ASN A 31 5.20 -23.80 -12.18
CA ASN A 31 3.92 -23.51 -12.86
C ASN A 31 4.06 -22.93 -14.27
N LEU A 32 5.25 -22.99 -14.88
CA LEU A 32 5.48 -22.40 -16.20
C LEU A 32 4.83 -23.25 -17.31
N ASP A 33 3.69 -22.77 -17.81
CA ASP A 33 3.05 -23.27 -19.03
C ASP A 33 3.88 -22.86 -20.26
N TYR A 34 4.69 -23.81 -20.73
CA TYR A 34 5.66 -23.63 -21.81
C TYR A 34 5.00 -23.19 -23.13
N GLU A 35 3.74 -23.55 -23.37
CA GLU A 35 3.01 -23.18 -24.59
C GLU A 35 2.53 -21.71 -24.56
N LYS A 36 2.05 -21.24 -23.40
CA LYS A 36 1.76 -19.81 -23.18
C LYS A 36 3.02 -18.95 -23.28
N TYR A 37 4.15 -19.48 -22.81
CA TYR A 37 5.46 -18.85 -22.93
C TYR A 37 5.88 -18.68 -24.40
N LYS A 38 5.83 -19.75 -25.20
CA LYS A 38 6.14 -19.67 -26.64
C LYS A 38 5.22 -18.70 -27.39
N SER A 39 3.93 -18.69 -27.04
CA SER A 39 2.97 -17.76 -27.62
C SER A 39 3.31 -16.30 -27.30
N SER A 40 3.73 -16.01 -26.06
CA SER A 40 4.15 -14.68 -25.63
C SER A 40 5.46 -14.25 -26.29
N GLN A 41 6.42 -15.18 -26.45
CA GLN A 41 7.66 -14.96 -27.20
C GLN A 41 7.38 -14.56 -28.65
N HIS A 42 6.46 -15.26 -29.33
CA HIS A 42 6.10 -14.96 -30.71
C HIS A 42 5.44 -13.58 -30.87
N ILE A 43 4.53 -13.20 -29.96
CA ILE A 43 3.90 -11.86 -29.93
C ILE A 43 4.95 -10.77 -29.72
N PHE A 44 5.92 -11.03 -28.84
CA PHE A 44 7.00 -10.10 -28.52
C PHE A 44 7.98 -9.93 -29.69
N GLU A 45 8.39 -11.02 -30.35
CA GLU A 45 9.22 -11.00 -31.56
C GLU A 45 8.56 -10.21 -32.69
N LYS A 46 7.24 -10.35 -32.86
CA LYS A 46 6.47 -9.59 -33.86
C LYS A 46 6.41 -8.09 -33.53
N LYS A 47 6.30 -7.72 -32.25
CA LYS A 47 6.37 -6.32 -31.79
C LYS A 47 7.77 -5.73 -31.97
N ILE A 48 8.83 -6.49 -31.69
CA ILE A 48 10.21 -6.05 -31.87
C ILE A 48 10.55 -5.82 -33.35
N ARG A 49 10.15 -6.73 -34.26
CA ARG A 49 10.40 -6.54 -35.71
C ARG A 49 9.82 -5.22 -36.21
N LYS A 50 8.60 -4.90 -35.77
CA LYS A 50 7.94 -3.63 -36.13
C LYS A 50 8.71 -2.39 -35.64
N VAL A 51 9.29 -2.45 -34.44
CA VAL A 51 10.07 -1.35 -33.84
C VAL A 51 11.47 -1.21 -34.48
N ILE A 52 12.09 -2.32 -34.85
CA ILE A 52 13.40 -2.34 -35.53
C ILE A 52 13.28 -1.83 -36.97
N GLU A 53 12.21 -2.21 -37.68
CA GLU A 53 11.93 -1.71 -39.04
C GLU A 53 11.71 -0.18 -39.06
N GLU A 54 11.24 0.40 -37.95
CA GLU A 54 11.05 1.85 -37.81
C GLU A 54 12.32 2.61 -37.36
N THR A 55 13.38 1.92 -36.91
CA THR A 55 14.56 2.57 -36.29
C THR A 55 15.89 1.99 -36.81
N ILE A 56 16.44 2.56 -37.90
CA ILE A 56 17.82 2.27 -38.34
C ILE A 56 18.81 3.25 -37.69
N SER A 57 19.64 2.73 -36.80
CA SER A 57 21.12 2.78 -36.80
C SER A 57 21.64 2.42 -35.41
N LEU A 58 22.21 1.22 -35.26
CA LEU A 58 22.55 0.60 -33.98
C LEU A 58 23.98 0.92 -33.48
N ASP A 59 24.73 1.80 -34.14
CA ASP A 59 26.18 1.90 -33.93
C ASP A 59 26.67 2.89 -32.84
N GLN A 60 25.80 3.45 -31.98
CA GLN A 60 26.24 4.46 -30.98
C GLN A 60 25.86 4.23 -29.51
N LEU A 61 25.51 3.02 -29.08
CA LEU A 61 25.23 2.76 -27.66
C LEU A 61 26.14 1.68 -27.07
N LYS A 62 27.34 2.10 -26.65
CA LYS A 62 28.12 1.35 -25.65
C LYS A 62 27.35 1.40 -24.31
N CYS A 63 26.56 0.37 -24.05
CA CYS A 63 25.94 0.15 -22.75
C CYS A 63 27.01 -0.36 -21.77
N ASP A 64 27.27 0.42 -20.74
CA ASP A 64 28.17 0.05 -19.64
C ASP A 64 27.56 -1.11 -18.85
N LYS A 65 28.17 -2.30 -18.93
CA LYS A 65 27.68 -3.54 -18.30
C LYS A 65 27.60 -3.43 -16.76
N SER A 66 28.22 -2.41 -16.17
CA SER A 66 28.18 -2.12 -14.72
C SER A 66 26.88 -1.44 -14.25
N LYS A 67 26.01 -0.98 -15.17
CA LYS A 67 24.71 -0.37 -14.87
C LYS A 67 23.57 -1.14 -15.53
N LEU A 68 23.45 -2.42 -15.22
CA LEU A 68 22.27 -3.20 -15.58
C LEU A 68 21.10 -2.75 -14.70
N ILE A 69 20.26 -1.87 -15.24
CA ILE A 69 19.08 -1.33 -14.56
C ILE A 69 17.97 -2.39 -14.61
N ASN A 70 17.57 -2.89 -13.44
CA ASN A 70 16.38 -3.72 -13.25
C ASN A 70 15.14 -2.95 -13.72
N MET A 71 14.27 -3.56 -14.54
CA MET A 71 13.13 -2.86 -15.15
C MET A 71 11.82 -3.08 -14.40
N GLN A 72 11.68 -4.16 -13.63
CA GLN A 72 10.58 -4.36 -12.70
C GLN A 72 11.15 -4.80 -11.34
N ARG A 73 11.04 -3.93 -10.34
CA ARG A 73 11.56 -4.16 -8.98
C ARG A 73 10.39 -4.29 -8.00
N LYS A 74 10.38 -5.35 -7.19
CA LYS A 74 9.65 -5.34 -5.91
C LYS A 74 10.50 -4.56 -4.91
N MET A 75 9.89 -3.61 -4.21
CA MET A 75 10.58 -2.84 -3.19
C MET A 75 11.14 -3.78 -2.11
N ASN A 76 12.45 -3.79 -1.91
CA ASN A 76 13.09 -4.44 -0.76
C ASN A 76 13.00 -3.48 0.44
N PRO A 77 12.27 -3.78 1.51
CA PRO A 77 12.19 -2.88 2.66
C PRO A 77 13.56 -2.50 3.23
N GLU A 78 14.54 -3.39 3.27
CA GLU A 78 15.85 -3.07 3.87
C GLU A 78 16.71 -2.12 3.02
N GLN A 79 16.55 -2.17 1.69
CA GLN A 79 17.45 -1.50 0.74
C GLN A 79 16.77 -0.38 -0.05
N ASP A 80 15.46 -0.48 -0.22
CA ASP A 80 14.63 0.37 -1.08
C ASP A 80 13.62 1.20 -0.31
N LEU A 81 13.50 1.03 1.01
CA LEU A 81 12.91 2.08 1.85
C LEU A 81 13.55 3.39 1.41
N TYR A 82 12.71 4.36 1.03
CA TYR A 82 13.18 5.65 0.56
C TYR A 82 14.29 6.11 1.50
N ALA A 83 15.50 6.30 0.95
CA ALA A 83 16.70 6.70 1.67
C ALA A 83 16.51 8.11 2.23
N MET A 84 15.64 8.22 3.23
CA MET A 84 15.74 9.25 4.24
C MET A 84 16.94 8.87 5.08
N SER A 85 17.84 9.82 5.24
CA SER A 85 19.09 9.73 5.99
C SER A 85 18.91 9.50 7.50
N SER A 86 17.88 8.75 7.92
CA SER A 86 17.57 8.48 9.33
C SER A 86 16.30 7.63 9.50
N ILE A 87 16.22 6.42 8.94
CA ILE A 87 15.25 5.41 9.46
C ILE A 87 15.96 4.41 10.38
N THR A 88 17.28 4.26 10.24
CA THR A 88 18.10 3.46 11.15
C THR A 88 18.44 4.19 12.45
N ASP A 89 18.42 5.53 12.46
CA ASP A 89 18.86 6.35 13.61
C ASP A 89 17.80 7.36 14.13
N VAL A 90 16.65 7.54 13.46
CA VAL A 90 15.50 8.25 14.07
C VAL A 90 14.49 7.21 14.49
N ASP A 91 14.25 7.19 15.79
CA ASP A 91 13.35 6.27 16.46
C ASP A 91 12.04 6.11 15.68
N ILE A 92 11.77 4.89 15.20
CA ILE A 92 10.59 4.57 14.39
C ILE A 92 9.29 4.90 15.16
N SER A 93 9.40 5.10 16.48
CA SER A 93 8.36 5.65 17.36
C SER A 93 7.84 7.04 16.97
N GLU A 94 8.61 7.85 16.22
CA GLU A 94 8.26 9.25 15.92
C GLU A 94 7.62 9.49 14.54
N ASN A 95 7.73 8.54 13.61
CA ASN A 95 7.38 8.78 12.20
C ASN A 95 5.91 8.55 11.82
N SER A 96 5.13 7.84 12.63
CA SER A 96 3.67 7.73 12.43
C SER A 96 2.95 7.68 13.77
N ARG A 97 2.35 8.81 14.16
CA ARG A 97 1.44 8.92 15.31
C ARG A 97 -0.01 8.72 14.87
N MET A 98 -0.24 7.89 13.86
CA MET A 98 -1.58 7.49 13.44
C MET A 98 -2.00 6.19 14.15
N PHE A 99 -3.25 6.15 14.62
CA PHE A 99 -3.97 4.91 14.92
C PHE A 99 -4.99 4.67 13.82
N VAL A 100 -5.06 3.43 13.32
CA VAL A 100 -6.09 3.01 12.37
C VAL A 100 -7.09 2.16 13.11
N VAL A 101 -8.33 2.62 13.22
CA VAL A 101 -9.42 1.92 13.90
C VAL A 101 -10.25 1.17 12.88
N ALA A 102 -10.19 -0.16 12.96
CA ALA A 102 -10.92 -1.10 12.14
C ALA A 102 -11.87 -1.99 12.98
N SER A 103 -12.15 -1.61 14.23
CA SER A 103 -13.03 -2.35 15.14
C SER A 103 -14.49 -2.45 14.67
N LEU A 104 -14.92 -1.58 13.75
CA LEU A 104 -16.28 -1.58 13.18
C LEU A 104 -16.40 -2.46 11.91
N ILE A 105 -15.30 -3.04 11.44
CA ILE A 105 -15.26 -3.79 10.17
C ILE A 105 -15.48 -5.28 10.44
N ASP A 106 -16.44 -5.87 9.73
CA ASP A 106 -16.82 -7.27 9.93
C ASP A 106 -16.06 -8.23 9.00
N LYS A 107 -15.77 -7.81 7.77
CA LYS A 107 -15.17 -8.73 6.78
C LYS A 107 -13.67 -8.89 7.03
N ILE A 108 -13.30 -10.09 7.44
CA ILE A 108 -11.92 -10.49 7.72
C ILE A 108 -10.92 -10.16 6.59
N PRO A 109 -11.24 -10.35 5.28
CA PRO A 109 -10.33 -9.94 4.21
C PRO A 109 -10.02 -8.44 4.19
N ASN A 110 -10.99 -7.59 4.55
CA ASN A 110 -10.75 -6.14 4.64
C ASN A 110 -9.79 -5.83 5.78
N LEU A 111 -9.93 -6.51 6.94
CA LEU A 111 -8.99 -6.36 8.06
C LEU A 111 -7.56 -6.78 7.67
N GLY A 112 -7.41 -7.89 6.94
CA GLY A 112 -6.10 -8.34 6.43
C GLY A 112 -5.49 -7.34 5.45
N GLY A 113 -6.30 -6.75 4.57
CA GLY A 113 -5.87 -5.71 3.64
C GLY A 113 -5.45 -4.40 4.33
N ILE A 114 -6.19 -3.99 5.36
CA ILE A 114 -5.85 -2.83 6.20
C ILE A 114 -4.54 -3.09 6.93
N ALA A 115 -4.38 -4.24 7.58
CA ALA A 115 -3.14 -4.60 8.27
C ALA A 115 -1.93 -4.58 7.34
N ARG A 116 -2.03 -5.19 6.16
CA ARG A 116 -0.97 -5.13 5.15
C ARG A 116 -0.63 -3.70 4.74
N THR A 117 -1.65 -2.87 4.54
CA THR A 117 -1.45 -1.49 4.13
C THR A 117 -0.79 -0.66 5.23
N CYS A 118 -1.21 -0.85 6.49
CA CYS A 118 -0.56 -0.24 7.65
C CYS A 118 0.94 -0.57 7.68
N GLU A 119 1.29 -1.85 7.54
CA GLU A 119 2.68 -2.31 7.61
C GLU A 119 3.53 -1.73 6.47
N VAL A 120 3.05 -1.84 5.23
CA VAL A 120 3.74 -1.32 4.04
C VAL A 120 3.95 0.20 4.11
N LEU A 121 3.01 0.94 4.71
CA LEU A 121 3.09 2.39 4.85
C LEU A 121 3.78 2.87 6.13
N GLY A 122 4.27 1.95 6.98
CA GLY A 122 4.96 2.27 8.23
C GLY A 122 4.04 2.74 9.36
N ILE A 123 2.73 2.51 9.26
CA ILE A 123 1.76 2.81 10.30
C ILE A 123 1.66 1.61 11.24
N ARG A 124 2.13 1.76 12.48
CA ARG A 124 2.26 0.63 13.41
C ARG A 124 1.02 0.33 14.24
N ASN A 125 0.19 1.33 14.54
CA ASN A 125 -0.93 1.16 15.47
C ASN A 125 -2.22 0.79 14.72
N LEU A 126 -2.64 -0.46 14.87
CA LEU A 126 -3.90 -0.98 14.31
C LEU A 126 -4.82 -1.41 15.45
N VAL A 127 -6.04 -0.87 15.48
CA VAL A 127 -7.05 -1.19 16.47
C VAL A 127 -8.08 -2.12 15.83
N LEU A 128 -8.29 -3.29 16.45
CA LEU A 128 -9.23 -4.32 16.01
C LEU A 128 -10.23 -4.64 17.12
N SER A 129 -11.40 -5.17 16.75
CA SER A 129 -12.40 -5.65 17.71
C SER A 129 -11.95 -6.88 18.48
N SER A 130 -11.10 -7.72 17.88
CA SER A 130 -10.39 -8.81 18.56
C SER A 130 -9.08 -9.15 17.88
N LYS A 131 -8.02 -9.38 18.66
CA LYS A 131 -6.73 -9.90 18.18
C LYS A 131 -6.86 -11.28 17.55
N LYS A 132 -7.82 -12.09 17.99
CA LYS A 132 -8.05 -13.44 17.44
C LYS A 132 -8.38 -13.42 15.94
N LEU A 133 -8.88 -12.31 15.41
CA LEU A 133 -9.19 -12.16 14.00
C LEU A 133 -7.94 -12.31 13.11
N THR A 134 -6.75 -11.99 13.63
CA THR A 134 -5.50 -12.14 12.88
C THR A 134 -5.04 -13.59 12.73
N GLU A 135 -5.59 -14.51 13.54
CA GLU A 135 -5.29 -15.92 13.44
C GLU A 135 -6.05 -16.60 12.29
N ASN A 136 -7.13 -15.97 11.81
CA ASN A 136 -8.00 -16.46 10.75
C ASN A 136 -7.26 -16.61 9.40
N GLN A 137 -7.57 -17.66 8.65
CA GLN A 137 -6.93 -17.93 7.36
C GLN A 137 -7.25 -16.86 6.30
N ASP A 138 -8.47 -16.34 6.28
CA ASP A 138 -8.88 -15.27 5.36
C ASP A 138 -8.11 -13.97 5.66
N PHE A 139 -7.79 -13.72 6.94
CA PHE A 139 -6.95 -12.60 7.33
C PHE A 139 -5.52 -12.81 6.80
N LYS A 140 -4.92 -13.96 7.13
CA LYS A 140 -3.53 -14.29 6.79
C LYS A 140 -3.27 -14.34 5.29
N SER A 141 -4.23 -14.82 4.51
CA SER A 141 -4.14 -14.87 3.05
C SER A 141 -4.01 -13.49 2.39
N VAL A 142 -4.49 -12.44 3.06
CA VAL A 142 -4.40 -11.05 2.57
C VAL A 142 -3.28 -10.29 3.27
N SER A 143 -3.12 -10.45 4.59
CA SER A 143 -2.14 -9.72 5.40
C SER A 143 -0.70 -10.06 5.06
N MET A 144 -0.44 -11.29 4.59
CA MET A 144 0.89 -11.79 4.27
C MET A 144 1.90 -11.56 5.40
N THR A 145 1.51 -11.90 6.64
CA THR A 145 2.30 -11.78 7.89
C THR A 145 2.52 -10.36 8.45
N ALA A 146 1.89 -9.35 7.86
CA ALA A 146 1.97 -7.97 8.32
C ALA A 146 1.65 -7.80 9.82
N GLU A 147 0.74 -8.60 10.37
CA GLU A 147 0.34 -8.54 11.78
C GLU A 147 1.48 -8.72 12.78
N LYS A 148 2.59 -9.34 12.38
CA LYS A 148 3.76 -9.54 13.27
C LYS A 148 4.53 -8.25 13.53
N ASN A 149 4.45 -7.29 12.61
CA ASN A 149 5.17 -6.02 12.67
C ASN A 149 4.28 -4.86 13.16
N LEU A 150 3.01 -5.14 13.47
CA LEU A 150 2.03 -4.16 13.92
C LEU A 150 1.81 -4.23 15.43
N ASN A 151 1.65 -3.06 16.04
CA ASN A 151 1.08 -2.94 17.36
C ASN A 151 -0.45 -3.06 17.26
N ILE A 152 -0.95 -4.28 17.42
CA ILE A 152 -2.40 -4.54 17.42
C ILE A 152 -2.96 -4.27 18.81
N ILE A 153 -3.98 -3.41 18.86
CA ILE A 153 -4.70 -3.04 20.07
C ILE A 153 -6.12 -3.58 19.95
N GLU A 154 -6.60 -4.24 21.00
CA GLU A 154 -7.95 -4.80 21.03
C GLU A 154 -8.91 -3.80 21.68
N VAL A 155 -9.88 -3.31 20.90
CA VAL A 155 -10.96 -2.42 21.37
C VAL A 155 -12.24 -2.86 20.68
N THR A 156 -13.18 -3.41 21.45
CA THR A 156 -14.50 -3.78 20.95
C THR A 156 -15.31 -2.54 20.55
N PRO A 157 -16.33 -2.66 19.67
CA PRO A 157 -17.21 -1.54 19.35
C PRO A 157 -17.83 -0.86 20.58
N SER A 158 -18.15 -1.62 21.63
CA SER A 158 -18.70 -1.11 22.88
C SER A 158 -17.73 -0.23 23.68
N ASN A 159 -16.43 -0.49 23.55
CA ASN A 159 -15.39 0.19 24.32
C ASN A 159 -14.71 1.30 23.49
N LEU A 160 -15.15 1.48 22.24
CA LEU A 160 -14.52 2.42 21.33
C LEU A 160 -14.68 3.87 21.82
N GLU A 161 -15.83 4.23 22.38
CA GLU A 161 -16.05 5.58 22.94
C GLU A 161 -15.05 5.93 24.05
N GLU A 162 -14.75 4.98 24.94
CA GLU A 162 -13.78 5.18 26.02
C GLU A 162 -12.37 5.38 25.46
N PHE A 163 -11.95 4.50 24.54
CA PHE A 163 -10.68 4.61 23.85
C PHE A 163 -10.51 5.96 23.13
N LEU A 164 -11.55 6.44 22.45
CA LEU A 164 -11.51 7.72 21.73
C LEU A 164 -11.37 8.92 22.69
N LYS A 165 -12.10 8.91 23.81
CA LYS A 165 -11.97 9.96 24.85
C LYS A 165 -10.57 10.01 25.45
N GLU A 166 -10.00 8.86 25.79
CA GLU A 166 -8.64 8.76 26.31
C GLU A 166 -7.63 9.35 25.32
N LYS A 167 -7.75 9.01 24.04
CA LYS A 167 -6.82 9.49 23.03
C LYS A 167 -6.99 10.98 22.69
N GLN A 168 -8.21 11.51 22.74
CA GLN A 168 -8.42 12.96 22.65
C GLN A 168 -7.73 13.69 23.80
N ALA A 169 -7.78 13.16 25.03
CA ALA A 169 -7.05 13.72 26.17
C ALA A 169 -5.51 13.66 25.98
N GLU A 170 -4.99 12.71 25.21
CA GLU A 170 -3.59 12.62 24.79
C GLU A 170 -3.23 13.58 23.62
N GLY A 171 -4.20 14.36 23.13
CA GLY A 171 -4.06 15.34 22.05
C GLY A 171 -4.08 14.73 20.65
N PHE A 172 -4.77 13.59 20.46
CA PHE A 172 -5.08 13.07 19.12
C PHE A 172 -6.37 13.68 18.60
N GLU A 173 -6.38 13.99 17.31
CA GLU A 173 -7.59 14.37 16.59
C GLU A 173 -8.18 13.15 15.88
N ILE A 174 -9.50 13.02 15.92
CA ILE A 174 -10.25 11.89 15.37
C ILE A 174 -10.78 12.25 13.98
N VAL A 175 -10.36 11.47 13.00
CA VAL A 175 -10.71 11.61 11.58
C VAL A 175 -11.55 10.42 11.14
N GLY A 176 -12.83 10.63 10.86
CA GLY A 176 -13.71 9.61 10.30
C GLY A 176 -13.66 9.59 8.77
N ALA A 177 -13.37 8.43 8.19
CA ALA A 177 -13.49 8.21 6.76
C ALA A 177 -14.95 7.89 6.42
N GLU A 178 -15.76 8.93 6.24
CA GLU A 178 -17.21 8.81 6.10
C GLU A 178 -17.78 9.92 5.20
N GLN A 179 -18.85 9.59 4.49
CA GLN A 179 -19.59 10.53 3.64
C GLN A 179 -20.73 11.16 4.45
N THR A 180 -20.55 12.41 4.88
CA THR A 180 -21.55 13.21 5.59
C THR A 180 -21.78 14.53 4.87
N VAL A 181 -22.84 15.25 5.24
CA VAL A 181 -23.19 16.56 4.65
C VAL A 181 -22.04 17.58 4.80
N ASP A 182 -21.27 17.47 5.88
CA ASP A 182 -20.17 18.38 6.21
C ASP A 182 -18.78 17.75 5.98
N SER A 183 -18.71 16.62 5.27
CA SER A 183 -17.43 15.97 5.01
C SER A 183 -16.50 16.83 4.17
N LYS A 184 -15.25 16.94 4.62
CA LYS A 184 -14.19 17.63 3.87
C LYS A 184 -13.62 16.71 2.81
N ASN A 185 -13.17 17.28 1.71
CA ASN A 185 -12.56 16.54 0.61
C ASN A 185 -11.14 16.08 0.97
N LEU A 186 -10.87 14.76 0.89
CA LEU A 186 -9.56 14.16 1.19
C LEU A 186 -8.39 14.86 0.49
N ILE A 187 -8.56 15.28 -0.77
CA ILE A 187 -7.51 15.91 -1.58
C ILE A 187 -7.01 17.22 -0.97
N LYS A 188 -7.90 17.94 -0.28
CA LYS A 188 -7.62 19.26 0.30
C LYS A 188 -7.42 19.21 1.82
N PHE A 189 -7.63 18.05 2.43
CA PHE A 189 -7.57 17.92 3.87
C PHE A 189 -6.12 17.82 4.35
N SER A 190 -5.77 18.63 5.35
CA SER A 190 -4.48 18.54 6.03
C SER A 190 -4.64 17.65 7.26
N PHE A 191 -4.00 16.48 7.23
CA PHE A 191 -4.08 15.54 8.33
C PHE A 191 -3.32 16.07 9.55
N PRO A 192 -3.88 15.93 10.76
CA PRO A 192 -3.16 16.20 11.99
C PRO A 192 -2.05 15.14 12.18
N ARG A 193 -0.91 15.55 12.77
CA ARG A 193 0.23 14.63 12.99
C ARG A 193 -0.16 13.48 13.93
N LYS A 194 -0.85 13.80 15.03
CA LYS A 194 -1.48 12.84 15.97
C LYS A 194 -2.92 12.59 15.53
N CYS A 195 -3.16 11.48 14.86
CA CYS A 195 -4.43 11.21 14.19
C CYS A 195 -4.99 9.85 14.59
N ILE A 196 -6.30 9.77 14.81
CA ILE A 196 -7.04 8.50 14.85
C ILE A 196 -7.91 8.45 13.62
N MET A 197 -7.59 7.55 12.70
CA MET A 197 -8.43 7.28 11.54
C MET A 197 -9.47 6.22 11.88
N ILE A 198 -10.75 6.56 11.79
CA ILE A 198 -11.85 5.61 11.99
C ILE A 198 -12.41 5.18 10.64
N LEU A 199 -12.46 3.87 10.42
CA LEU A 199 -13.11 3.26 9.27
C LEU A 199 -14.48 2.70 9.70
N GLY A 200 -15.51 3.01 8.93
CA GLY A 200 -16.88 2.54 9.18
C GLY A 200 -17.12 1.09 8.79
N HIS A 201 -18.24 0.54 9.27
CA HIS A 201 -18.76 -0.75 8.86
C HIS A 201 -19.17 -0.74 7.38
N GLU A 202 -19.00 -1.85 6.65
CA GLU A 202 -19.18 -1.90 5.19
C GLU A 202 -20.58 -1.52 4.69
N LYS A 203 -21.60 -1.64 5.54
CA LYS A 203 -22.99 -1.33 5.18
C LYS A 203 -23.53 -0.11 5.91
N GLU A 204 -23.14 0.05 7.17
CA GLU A 204 -23.75 1.02 8.09
C GLU A 204 -22.88 2.25 8.31
N GLY A 205 -21.62 2.21 7.85
CA GLY A 205 -20.68 3.30 8.05
C GLY A 205 -20.26 3.43 9.52
N ILE A 206 -19.95 4.64 9.94
CA ILE A 206 -19.65 4.98 11.33
C ILE A 206 -20.97 5.19 12.09
N PRO A 207 -21.22 4.47 13.20
CA PRO A 207 -22.47 4.59 13.94
C PRO A 207 -22.57 5.94 14.65
N SER A 208 -23.80 6.40 14.89
CA SER A 208 -24.09 7.75 15.39
C SER A 208 -23.46 8.07 16.75
N ASN A 209 -23.30 7.08 17.62
CA ASN A 209 -22.62 7.25 18.90
C ASN A 209 -21.13 7.55 18.72
N ILE A 210 -20.49 7.08 17.65
CA ILE A 210 -19.09 7.38 17.32
C ILE A 210 -18.95 8.67 16.51
N LEU A 211 -19.94 9.02 15.67
CA LEU A 211 -19.93 10.27 14.89
C LEU A 211 -19.76 11.52 15.76
N GLY A 212 -20.32 11.53 16.98
CA GLY A 212 -20.19 12.65 17.91
C GLY A 212 -18.78 12.89 18.47
N PHE A 213 -17.85 11.96 18.27
CA PHE A 213 -16.45 12.08 18.69
C PHE A 213 -15.53 12.57 17.56
N LEU A 214 -16.00 12.60 16.31
CA LEU A 214 -15.14 12.94 15.18
C LEU A 214 -14.83 14.44 15.20
N ASP A 215 -13.54 14.78 15.21
CA ASP A 215 -13.07 16.15 14.99
C ASP A 215 -13.20 16.55 13.52
N HIS A 216 -13.04 15.57 12.61
CA HIS A 216 -13.21 15.75 11.17
C HIS A 216 -13.90 14.54 10.54
N THR A 217 -14.87 14.79 9.65
CA THR A 217 -15.39 13.80 8.69
C THR A 217 -14.81 14.09 7.32
N ILE A 218 -14.20 13.09 6.69
CA ILE A 218 -13.50 13.25 5.42
C ILE A 218 -14.08 12.27 4.41
N GLU A 219 -14.29 12.72 3.18
CA GLU A 219 -14.75 11.88 2.08
C GLU A 219 -13.79 11.88 0.89
N ILE A 220 -13.85 10.80 0.12
CA ILE A 220 -13.12 10.65 -1.14
C ILE A 220 -14.06 11.10 -2.25
N PRO A 221 -13.67 12.07 -3.10
CA PRO A 221 -14.45 12.45 -4.26
C PRO A 221 -14.66 11.27 -5.20
N GLN A 222 -15.92 10.99 -5.54
CA GLN A 222 -16.30 9.90 -6.44
C GLN A 222 -16.88 10.47 -7.74
N PHE A 223 -16.52 9.85 -8.87
CA PHE A 223 -16.91 10.30 -10.20
C PHE A 223 -17.70 9.23 -10.98
N GLY A 224 -18.10 8.14 -10.30
CA GLY A 224 -18.82 7.02 -10.88
C GLY A 224 -20.25 6.88 -10.33
N LEU A 225 -20.91 5.78 -10.68
CA LEU A 225 -22.30 5.48 -10.28
C LEU A 225 -22.41 4.65 -8.99
N LEU A 226 -21.30 4.09 -8.50
CA LEU A 226 -21.28 3.34 -7.25
C LEU A 226 -21.37 4.29 -6.06
N ARG A 227 -21.97 3.80 -4.97
CA ARG A 227 -22.21 4.62 -3.77
C ARG A 227 -20.94 4.86 -2.96
N SER A 228 -20.05 3.87 -2.89
CA SER A 228 -18.84 3.95 -2.07
C SER A 228 -17.76 2.98 -2.55
N LEU A 229 -16.54 3.25 -2.11
CA LEU A 229 -15.39 2.35 -2.25
C LEU A 229 -15.44 1.22 -1.20
N ASN A 230 -14.69 0.15 -1.44
CA ASN A 230 -14.43 -0.84 -0.40
C ASN A 230 -13.66 -0.18 0.77
N VAL A 231 -14.03 -0.50 2.02
CA VAL A 231 -13.45 0.11 3.23
C VAL A 231 -11.93 -0.03 3.34
N HIS A 232 -11.32 -1.16 2.93
CA HIS A 232 -9.86 -1.28 2.99
C HIS A 232 -9.18 -0.38 1.94
N VAL A 233 -9.84 -0.17 0.79
CA VAL A 233 -9.35 0.74 -0.26
C VAL A 233 -9.45 2.19 0.21
N THR A 234 -10.57 2.55 0.87
CA THR A 234 -10.72 3.85 1.53
C THR A 234 -9.61 4.06 2.56
N GLY A 235 -9.38 3.08 3.44
CA GLY A 235 -8.29 3.13 4.41
C GLY A 235 -6.92 3.31 3.76
N ALA A 236 -6.64 2.59 2.67
CA ALA A 236 -5.39 2.72 1.93
C ALA A 236 -5.17 4.14 1.36
N LEU A 237 -6.19 4.76 0.80
CA LEU A 237 -6.11 6.12 0.25
C LEU A 237 -5.88 7.16 1.34
N PHE A 238 -6.55 7.03 2.49
CA PHE A 238 -6.34 7.91 3.63
C PHE A 238 -4.95 7.76 4.24
N MET A 239 -4.52 6.52 4.48
CA MET A 239 -3.19 6.24 5.03
C MET A 239 -2.10 6.75 4.09
N TRP A 240 -2.24 6.55 2.78
CA TRP A 240 -1.29 7.10 1.81
C TRP A 240 -1.25 8.62 1.84
N GLU A 241 -2.40 9.29 1.92
CA GLU A 241 -2.45 10.75 1.99
C GLU A 241 -1.77 11.28 3.27
N TYR A 242 -2.02 10.63 4.42
CA TYR A 242 -1.32 10.93 5.67
C TYR A 242 0.19 10.75 5.51
N CYS A 243 0.64 9.60 5.01
CA CYS A 243 2.06 9.32 4.82
C CYS A 243 2.70 10.29 3.81
N LYS A 244 1.99 10.68 2.77
CA LYS A 244 2.46 11.70 1.82
C LYS A 244 2.72 13.03 2.51
N GLN A 245 1.83 13.47 3.40
CA GLN A 245 1.97 14.74 4.13
C GLN A 245 3.07 14.68 5.22
N HIS A 246 3.17 13.55 5.93
CA HIS A 246 3.95 13.45 7.17
C HIS A 246 5.25 12.67 7.06
N ILE A 247 5.32 11.69 6.16
CA ILE A 247 6.48 10.81 5.97
C ILE A 247 7.27 11.24 4.74
N VAL A 248 6.60 11.50 3.61
CA VAL A 248 7.26 11.91 2.36
C VAL A 248 7.52 13.43 2.35
N GLY A 249 6.50 14.23 2.66
CA GLY A 249 6.52 15.69 2.55
C GLY A 249 7.33 16.44 3.61
N GLY A 250 7.72 15.79 4.71
CA GLY A 250 8.51 16.40 5.80
C GLY A 250 9.95 16.77 5.42
N SER A 251 10.40 16.41 4.21
CA SER A 251 11.77 16.63 3.73
C SER A 251 11.98 17.93 2.94
N THR A 252 10.99 18.84 2.89
CA THR A 252 11.06 20.10 2.10
C THR A 252 10.94 21.39 2.92
N GLN A 253 11.40 21.39 4.18
CA GLN A 253 11.69 22.63 4.90
C GLN A 253 13.17 22.69 5.28
N THR A 254 14.01 23.08 4.32
CA THR A 254 15.37 23.61 4.53
C THR A 254 15.62 24.77 3.57
#